data_AF-A0A6I6QYU5-F1
#
_entry.id   AF-A0A6I6QYU5-F1
#
_cell.length_a   1.000
_cell.length_b   1.000
_cell.length_c   1.000
_cell.angle_alpha   90.00
_cell.angle_beta   90.00
_cell.angle_gamma   90.00
#
_symmetry.space_group_name_H-M   'P 1'
#
loop_
_entity.id
_entity.type
_entity.pdbx_description
1 polymer ?
#
loop_
_entity_poly.entity_id
_entity_poly.type
_entity_poly.pdbx_seq_one_letter_code
_entity_poly.pdbx_strand_id
1 'polypeptide(L)'
;MSGNIHKRPKGAARILTAVVAGVLALSLAGCAAFDSWVGDVKGELTGNAFTMKAYSNTGELTMTAHGRKVGMEGNETTDDNGDKVMSSVVTVTIDGKEVESCGDTLVFNEDDLEPEKDFAADQLKSYDDGRLSNNTLFAQPLNRFKNLFGKARVVVVKSQMGSPIEAFGGNDVYWKVCDDLPKTTKLMIDGKALYIHRANFQIIDKDLL
;
A
#
# COMPACT_ATOMS: atom_id res chain seq x y z
N MET A 1 27.05 -44.62 53.92
CA MET A 1 25.96 -44.71 52.92
C MET A 1 24.75 -43.97 53.47
N SER A 2 24.51 -42.74 53.03
CA SER A 2 23.24 -42.04 53.24
C SER A 2 23.00 -41.18 52.01
N GLY A 3 22.10 -41.63 51.15
CA GLY A 3 21.73 -40.95 49.92
C GLY A 3 20.75 -39.83 50.25
N ASN A 4 21.13 -38.58 49.97
CA ASN A 4 20.24 -37.45 50.13
C ASN A 4 19.43 -37.28 48.84
N ILE A 5 18.15 -37.67 48.90
CA ILE A 5 17.19 -37.54 47.80
C ILE A 5 16.78 -36.06 47.70
N HIS A 6 17.23 -35.40 46.63
CA HIS A 6 16.82 -34.05 46.29
C HIS A 6 15.34 -34.07 45.85
N LYS A 7 14.43 -33.67 46.75
CA LYS A 7 13.00 -33.50 46.41
C LYS A 7 12.86 -32.29 45.48
N ARG A 8 12.60 -32.53 44.19
CA ARG A 8 12.20 -31.49 43.23
C ARG A 8 10.89 -30.82 43.69
N PRO A 9 10.78 -29.48 43.67
CA PRO A 9 9.55 -28.79 44.05
C PRO A 9 8.46 -29.05 43.02
N LYS A 10 7.38 -29.73 43.44
CA LYS A 10 6.19 -30.08 42.62
C LYS A 10 5.40 -28.85 42.13
N GLY A 11 5.75 -27.63 42.54
CA GLY A 11 5.08 -26.38 42.17
C GLY A 11 5.54 -25.78 40.83
N ALA A 12 6.84 -25.84 40.52
CA ALA A 12 7.39 -25.20 39.32
C ALA A 12 6.91 -25.87 38.02
N ALA A 13 6.75 -27.20 38.03
CA ALA A 13 6.26 -27.94 36.87
C ALA A 13 4.79 -27.59 36.53
N ARG A 14 3.94 -27.32 37.53
CA ARG A 14 2.51 -27.01 37.32
C ARG A 14 2.31 -25.60 36.75
N ILE A 15 3.16 -24.65 37.14
CA ILE A 15 3.11 -23.27 36.62
C ILE A 15 3.62 -23.23 35.17
N LEU A 16 4.68 -23.98 34.85
CA LEU A 16 5.21 -24.04 33.48
C LEU A 16 4.23 -24.70 32.50
N THR A 17 3.52 -25.76 32.92
CA THR A 17 2.48 -26.40 32.09
C THR A 17 1.26 -25.50 31.87
N ALA A 18 0.88 -24.68 32.85
CA ALA A 18 -0.23 -23.73 32.70
C ALA A 18 0.11 -22.57 31.74
N VAL A 19 1.35 -22.07 31.76
CA VAL A 19 1.82 -21.02 30.86
C VAL A 19 1.94 -21.53 29.41
N VAL A 20 2.45 -22.75 29.20
CA VAL A 20 2.56 -23.35 27.86
C VAL A 20 1.19 -23.67 27.26
N ALA A 21 0.22 -24.11 28.09
CA ALA A 21 -1.16 -24.33 27.63
C ALA A 21 -1.91 -23.02 27.32
N GLY A 22 -1.62 -21.93 28.05
CA GLY A 22 -2.17 -20.60 27.77
C GLY A 22 -1.64 -19.97 26.48
N VAL A 23 -0.36 -20.19 26.16
CA VAL A 23 0.25 -19.71 24.90
C VAL A 23 -0.21 -20.54 23.70
N LEU A 24 -0.48 -21.84 23.87
CA LEU A 24 -1.08 -22.68 22.81
C LEU A 24 -2.58 -22.41 22.59
N ALA A 25 -3.32 -21.91 23.59
CA ALA A 25 -4.73 -21.55 23.41
C ALA A 25 -4.91 -20.27 22.58
N LEU A 26 -3.88 -19.42 22.49
CA LEU A 26 -3.87 -18.22 21.65
C LEU A 26 -3.52 -18.50 20.18
N SER A 27 -3.03 -19.71 19.84
CA SER A 27 -2.76 -20.11 18.46
C SER A 27 -3.92 -20.87 17.79
N LEU A 28 -5.01 -21.14 18.51
CA LEU A 28 -6.18 -21.88 18.00
C LEU A 28 -7.47 -21.04 17.86
N ALA A 29 -7.41 -19.73 18.12
CA ALA A 29 -8.47 -18.79 17.74
C ALA A 29 -8.34 -18.28 16.29
N GLY A 30 -7.54 -18.96 15.46
CA GLY A 30 -7.16 -18.54 14.10
C GLY A 30 -8.06 -18.99 12.95
N CYS A 31 -9.26 -19.54 13.19
CA CYS A 31 -10.12 -20.04 12.10
C CYS A 31 -11.62 -19.66 12.22
N ALA A 32 -11.99 -18.68 13.04
CA ALA A 32 -13.38 -18.19 13.09
C ALA A 32 -13.56 -16.77 12.50
N ALA A 33 -12.47 -16.03 12.26
CA ALA A 33 -12.53 -14.64 11.81
C ALA A 33 -12.48 -14.46 10.27
N PHE A 34 -12.36 -15.55 9.50
CA PHE A 34 -12.33 -15.45 8.03
C PHE A 34 -13.73 -15.57 7.40
N ASP A 35 -14.69 -16.20 8.09
CA ASP A 35 -16.06 -16.41 7.58
C ASP A 35 -17.03 -15.25 7.88
N SER A 36 -16.64 -14.26 8.70
CA SER A 36 -17.43 -13.03 8.89
C SER A 36 -17.03 -11.89 7.93
N TRP A 37 -15.95 -12.04 7.17
CA TRP A 37 -15.45 -11.02 6.23
C TRP A 37 -16.11 -11.15 4.84
N VAL A 38 -17.43 -11.29 4.82
CA VAL A 38 -18.28 -11.28 3.61
C VAL A 38 -19.37 -10.20 3.73
N GLY A 39 -19.40 -9.44 4.83
CA GLY A 39 -20.48 -8.49 5.13
C GLY A 39 -20.16 -7.00 4.98
N ASP A 40 -18.93 -6.55 5.24
CA ASP A 40 -18.67 -5.11 5.45
C ASP A 40 -17.31 -4.68 4.87
N VAL A 41 -17.13 -4.79 3.55
CA VAL A 41 -16.11 -3.98 2.85
C VAL A 41 -16.85 -2.86 2.14
N LYS A 42 -16.83 -1.65 2.71
CA LYS A 42 -17.39 -0.45 2.09
C LYS A 42 -16.34 0.19 1.20
N GLY A 43 -16.40 -0.10 -0.09
CA GLY A 43 -15.45 0.42 -1.09
C GLY A 43 -14.46 -0.66 -1.51
N GLU A 44 -14.71 -1.25 -2.68
CA GLU A 44 -13.89 -2.31 -3.26
C GLU A 44 -13.14 -1.77 -4.47
N LEU A 45 -11.83 -2.05 -4.52
CA LEU A 45 -11.06 -1.78 -5.72
C LEU A 45 -11.48 -2.79 -6.80
N THR A 46 -12.21 -2.31 -7.80
CA THR A 46 -12.68 -3.16 -8.90
C THR A 46 -11.53 -3.51 -9.86
N GLY A 47 -11.25 -4.82 -10.03
CA GLY A 47 -10.18 -5.34 -10.90
C GLY A 47 -9.73 -6.75 -10.51
N ASN A 48 -8.59 -7.18 -11.05
CA ASN A 48 -7.89 -8.41 -10.66
C ASN A 48 -7.11 -8.23 -9.35
N ALA A 49 -6.09 -9.05 -9.07
CA ALA A 49 -5.19 -8.78 -7.96
C ALA A 49 -4.44 -7.45 -8.17
N PHE A 50 -3.98 -6.89 -7.06
CA PHE A 50 -3.27 -5.62 -7.04
C PHE A 50 -1.97 -5.74 -6.25
N THR A 51 -0.97 -4.99 -6.69
CA THR A 51 0.17 -4.59 -5.88
C THR A 51 -0.06 -3.20 -5.34
N MET A 52 -0.23 -3.08 -4.02
CA MET A 52 -0.26 -1.82 -3.31
C MET A 52 1.16 -1.39 -2.95
N LYS A 53 1.50 -0.13 -3.25
CA LYS A 53 2.70 0.55 -2.80
C LYS A 53 2.31 1.80 -2.02
N ALA A 54 2.88 1.95 -0.83
CA ALA A 54 2.74 3.15 -0.01
C ALA A 54 4.01 4.00 -0.12
N TYR A 55 3.83 5.31 -0.26
CA TYR A 55 4.90 6.27 -0.37
C TYR A 55 4.70 7.40 0.63
N SER A 56 5.80 7.92 1.16
CA SER A 56 5.79 9.13 1.96
C SER A 56 5.17 10.31 1.20
N ASN A 57 4.96 11.43 1.91
CA ASN A 57 4.53 12.68 1.28
C ASN A 57 5.54 13.22 0.22
N THR A 58 6.81 12.86 0.34
CA THR A 58 7.91 13.27 -0.55
C THR A 58 8.22 12.26 -1.65
N GLY A 59 7.66 11.05 -1.60
CA GLY A 59 7.71 10.06 -2.69
C GLY A 59 8.66 8.89 -2.48
N GLU A 60 9.24 8.73 -1.29
CA GLU A 60 10.00 7.53 -0.93
C GLU A 60 9.05 6.34 -0.70
N LEU A 61 9.39 5.17 -1.24
CA LEU A 61 8.64 3.93 -1.01
C LEU A 61 8.81 3.47 0.44
N THR A 62 7.69 3.29 1.15
CA THR A 62 7.67 2.88 2.57
C THR A 62 7.17 1.46 2.77
N MET A 63 6.26 0.99 1.90
CA MET A 63 5.69 -0.35 2.01
C MET A 63 5.23 -0.87 0.66
N THR A 64 5.32 -2.19 0.46
CA THR A 64 4.68 -2.90 -0.66
C THR A 64 3.89 -4.09 -0.13
N ALA A 65 2.69 -4.28 -0.63
CA ALA A 65 1.82 -5.42 -0.33
C ALA A 65 1.12 -5.88 -1.61
N HIS A 66 0.75 -7.15 -1.67
CA HIS A 66 0.03 -7.73 -2.79
C HIS A 66 -1.18 -8.52 -2.28
N GLY A 67 -2.29 -8.45 -3.00
CA GLY A 67 -3.46 -9.26 -2.68
C GLY A 67 -4.52 -9.24 -3.78
N ARG A 68 -5.47 -10.17 -3.66
CA ARG A 68 -6.53 -10.40 -4.65
C ARG A 68 -7.83 -9.72 -4.30
N LYS A 69 -8.08 -9.48 -3.02
CA LYS A 69 -9.24 -8.73 -2.51
C LYS A 69 -8.71 -7.51 -1.80
N VAL A 70 -8.94 -6.34 -2.39
CA VAL A 70 -8.48 -5.08 -1.82
C VAL A 70 -9.67 -4.15 -1.60
N GLY A 71 -9.85 -3.72 -0.36
CA GLY A 71 -10.84 -2.74 0.06
C GLY A 71 -10.16 -1.50 0.64
N MET A 72 -10.82 -0.36 0.56
CA MET A 72 -10.32 0.88 1.12
C MET A 72 -11.44 1.72 1.69
N GLU A 73 -11.32 2.05 2.98
CA GLU A 73 -12.32 2.79 3.75
C GLU A 73 -11.72 4.09 4.29
N GLY A 74 -12.51 5.16 4.23
CA GLY A 74 -12.19 6.41 4.92
C GLY A 74 -12.65 6.34 6.36
N ASN A 75 -11.77 6.65 7.31
CA ASN A 75 -12.19 6.79 8.70
C ASN A 75 -12.95 8.11 8.86
N GLU A 76 -14.10 8.10 9.53
CA GLU A 76 -14.86 9.32 9.83
C GLU A 76 -14.47 9.84 11.22
N THR A 77 -14.31 11.15 11.34
CA THR A 77 -14.23 11.86 12.62
C THR A 77 -15.38 12.85 12.71
N THR A 78 -15.70 13.31 13.92
CA THR A 78 -16.68 14.37 14.13
C THR A 78 -15.95 15.70 14.26
N ASP A 79 -16.36 16.73 13.52
CA ASP A 79 -15.83 18.08 13.69
C ASP A 79 -16.42 18.77 14.92
N ASP A 80 -15.97 19.99 15.21
CA ASP A 80 -16.42 20.77 16.38
C ASP A 80 -17.92 21.13 16.33
N ASN A 81 -18.57 21.02 15.16
CA ASN A 81 -20.00 21.26 14.97
C ASN A 81 -20.85 19.99 15.13
N GLY A 82 -20.22 18.82 15.30
CA GLY A 82 -20.92 17.54 15.33
C GLY A 82 -21.06 16.88 13.95
N ASP A 83 -20.51 17.47 12.89
CA ASP A 83 -20.60 16.94 11.54
C ASP A 83 -19.57 15.84 11.29
N LYS A 84 -19.99 14.78 10.61
CA LYS A 84 -19.08 13.70 10.18
C LYS A 84 -18.20 14.22 9.05
N VAL A 85 -16.90 14.32 9.31
CA VAL A 85 -15.88 14.67 8.34
C VAL A 85 -14.96 13.48 8.10
N MET A 86 -14.62 13.20 6.84
CA MET A 86 -13.65 12.15 6.55
C MET A 86 -12.27 12.57 7.06
N SER A 87 -11.71 11.70 7.90
CA SER A 87 -10.34 11.77 8.40
C SER A 87 -9.34 11.68 7.26
N SER A 88 -8.12 12.13 7.55
CA SER A 88 -6.95 11.82 6.70
C SER A 88 -6.49 10.37 6.83
N VAL A 89 -7.01 9.64 7.83
CA VAL A 89 -6.74 8.22 8.05
C VAL A 89 -7.64 7.39 7.15
N VAL A 90 -7.04 6.44 6.45
CA VAL A 90 -7.70 5.43 5.63
C VAL A 90 -7.30 4.05 6.08
N THR A 91 -8.25 3.12 6.07
CA THR A 91 -8.00 1.71 6.35
C THR A 91 -8.01 0.97 5.02
N VAL A 92 -6.89 0.34 4.68
CA VAL A 92 -6.78 -0.54 3.51
C VAL A 92 -6.79 -1.98 3.99
N THR A 93 -7.68 -2.79 3.41
CA THR A 93 -7.75 -4.22 3.68
C THR A 93 -7.24 -4.99 2.46
N ILE A 94 -6.24 -5.84 2.65
CA ILE A 94 -5.65 -6.70 1.61
C ILE A 94 -5.76 -8.15 2.08
N ASP A 95 -6.58 -8.94 1.38
CA ASP A 95 -6.79 -10.37 1.68
C ASP A 95 -7.07 -10.65 3.18
N GLY A 96 -7.87 -9.77 3.80
CA GLY A 96 -8.31 -9.88 5.20
C GLY A 96 -7.32 -9.32 6.23
N LYS A 97 -6.25 -8.66 5.78
CA LYS A 97 -5.26 -7.99 6.64
C LYS A 97 -5.35 -6.48 6.44
N GLU A 98 -5.25 -5.74 7.53
CA GLU A 98 -5.44 -4.29 7.51
C GLU A 98 -4.11 -3.53 7.61
N VAL A 99 -4.07 -2.38 6.96
CA VAL A 99 -3.13 -1.30 7.24
C VAL A 99 -3.90 0.00 7.34
N GLU A 100 -3.65 0.75 8.41
CA GLU A 100 -4.14 2.12 8.54
C GLU A 100 -3.05 3.07 8.06
N SER A 101 -3.38 3.96 7.13
CA SER A 101 -2.46 4.96 6.61
C SER A 101 -3.01 6.36 6.86
N CYS A 102 -2.15 7.26 7.31
CA CYS A 102 -2.48 8.67 7.50
C CYS A 102 -1.43 9.53 6.82
N GLY A 103 -1.80 10.12 5.68
CA GLY A 103 -0.94 11.08 4.99
C GLY A 103 0.01 10.50 3.95
N ASP A 104 0.06 9.18 3.76
CA ASP A 104 0.83 8.58 2.67
C ASP A 104 0.12 8.72 1.33
N THR A 105 0.91 8.65 0.26
CA THR A 105 0.42 8.41 -1.09
C THR A 105 0.30 6.90 -1.29
N LEU A 106 -0.87 6.40 -1.65
CA LEU A 106 -1.06 4.96 -1.92
C LEU A 106 -1.32 4.75 -3.41
N VAL A 107 -0.62 3.79 -4.00
CA VAL A 107 -0.75 3.40 -5.41
C VAL A 107 -1.09 1.93 -5.48
N PHE A 108 -2.16 1.59 -6.19
CA PHE A 108 -2.62 0.22 -6.40
C PHE A 108 -2.53 -0.08 -7.89
N ASN A 109 -1.49 -0.83 -8.27
CA ASN A 109 -1.29 -1.31 -9.63
C ASN A 109 -2.03 -2.63 -9.80
N GLU A 110 -2.98 -2.72 -10.73
CA GLU A 110 -3.56 -4.02 -11.11
C GLU A 110 -2.44 -4.93 -11.63
N ASP A 111 -2.55 -6.23 -11.40
CA ASP A 111 -1.64 -7.21 -11.95
C ASP A 111 -1.45 -7.02 -13.48
N ASP A 112 -0.20 -7.20 -13.90
CA ASP A 112 0.31 -6.93 -15.25
C ASP A 112 0.36 -5.45 -15.68
N LEU A 113 -0.01 -4.50 -14.81
CA LEU A 113 0.24 -3.08 -15.02
C LEU A 113 1.56 -2.68 -14.34
N GLU A 114 2.66 -2.82 -15.07
CA GLU A 114 3.99 -2.42 -14.59
C GLU A 114 4.38 -1.01 -15.07
N PRO A 115 5.03 -0.21 -14.22
CA PRO A 115 5.58 1.07 -14.64
C PRO A 115 6.75 0.86 -15.60
N GLU A 116 6.77 1.62 -16.70
CA GLU A 116 7.93 1.69 -17.59
C GLU A 116 9.10 2.43 -16.91
N LYS A 117 8.80 3.25 -15.88
CA LYS A 117 9.79 3.90 -15.01
C LYS A 117 9.29 3.98 -13.56
N ASP A 118 9.99 3.33 -12.64
CA ASP A 118 9.78 3.45 -11.19
C ASP A 118 10.88 4.33 -10.58
N PHE A 119 10.56 5.60 -10.34
CA PHE A 119 11.52 6.59 -9.83
C PHE A 119 11.88 6.29 -8.38
N ALA A 120 10.90 5.88 -7.57
CA ALA A 120 11.07 5.60 -6.15
C ALA A 120 11.96 4.36 -5.92
N ALA A 121 11.77 3.28 -6.70
CA ALA A 121 12.63 2.10 -6.63
C ALA A 121 14.08 2.40 -7.03
N ASP A 122 14.29 3.24 -8.05
CA ASP A 122 15.63 3.67 -8.45
C ASP A 122 16.35 4.47 -7.34
N GLN A 123 15.60 5.23 -6.55
CA GLN A 123 16.17 5.91 -5.39
C GLN A 123 16.65 4.95 -4.33
N LEU A 124 15.80 3.98 -3.96
CA LEU A 124 16.13 2.97 -2.95
C LEU A 124 17.42 2.23 -3.34
N LYS A 125 17.51 1.77 -4.59
CA LYS A 125 18.72 1.12 -5.12
C LYS A 125 19.94 2.04 -5.08
N SER A 126 19.77 3.32 -5.41
CA SER A 126 20.87 4.27 -5.40
C SER A 126 21.39 4.58 -3.99
N TYR A 127 20.51 4.53 -2.99
CA TYR A 127 20.86 4.65 -1.58
C TYR A 127 21.63 3.42 -1.11
N ASP A 128 21.14 2.21 -1.43
CA ASP A 128 21.79 0.95 -1.08
C ASP A 128 23.18 0.80 -1.70
N ASP A 129 23.36 1.25 -2.95
CA ASP A 129 24.64 1.22 -3.66
C ASP A 129 25.61 2.36 -3.24
N GLY A 130 25.18 3.27 -2.35
CA GLY A 130 25.97 4.42 -1.90
C GLY A 130 26.26 5.45 -3.01
N ARG A 131 25.47 5.45 -4.09
CA ARG A 131 25.75 6.22 -5.32
C ARG A 131 25.15 7.62 -5.35
N LEU A 132 24.19 7.97 -4.49
CA LEU A 132 23.50 9.29 -4.53
C LEU A 132 23.00 9.82 -3.18
N SER A 133 22.83 11.15 -3.10
CA SER A 133 21.95 11.84 -2.15
C SER A 133 20.54 12.00 -2.77
N ASN A 134 19.48 11.85 -1.97
CA ASN A 134 18.06 11.69 -2.38
C ASN A 134 17.49 12.64 -3.46
N ASN A 135 18.14 13.78 -3.77
CA ASN A 135 17.57 14.80 -4.66
C ASN A 135 17.92 14.69 -6.15
N THR A 136 18.96 13.93 -6.54
CA THR A 136 19.46 14.01 -7.94
C THR A 136 18.58 13.26 -8.97
N LEU A 137 17.86 12.22 -8.55
CA LEU A 137 16.96 11.45 -9.42
C LEU A 137 15.64 12.19 -9.70
N PHE A 138 15.06 12.86 -8.70
CA PHE A 138 13.82 13.63 -8.84
C PHE A 138 14.01 14.97 -9.56
N ALA A 139 15.24 15.49 -9.62
CA ALA A 139 15.55 16.72 -10.33
C ALA A 139 15.66 16.55 -11.86
N GLN A 140 15.55 15.33 -12.38
CA GLN A 140 15.70 15.09 -13.82
C GLN A 140 14.37 15.37 -14.56
N PRO A 141 14.39 16.19 -15.63
CA PRO A 141 13.21 16.39 -16.46
C PRO A 141 12.72 15.06 -17.04
N LEU A 142 11.39 14.86 -17.04
CA LEU A 142 10.75 13.66 -17.58
C LEU A 142 11.14 13.39 -19.04
N ASN A 143 11.40 14.44 -19.83
CA ASN A 143 11.87 14.37 -21.22
C ASN A 143 13.10 13.46 -21.40
N ARG A 144 13.97 13.35 -20.39
CA ARG A 144 15.15 12.45 -20.47
C ARG A 144 14.75 10.97 -20.59
N PHE A 145 13.55 10.62 -20.14
CA PHE A 145 13.03 9.27 -20.15
C PHE A 145 12.08 9.01 -21.33
N LYS A 146 11.92 9.96 -22.28
CA LYS A 146 11.02 9.83 -23.44
C LYS A 146 11.15 8.48 -24.15
N ASN A 147 12.38 8.01 -24.34
CA ASN A 147 12.69 6.80 -25.09
C ASN A 147 12.29 5.51 -24.37
N LEU A 148 11.98 5.57 -23.06
CA LEU A 148 11.41 4.43 -22.34
C LEU A 148 9.94 4.21 -22.72
N PHE A 149 9.24 5.28 -23.11
CA PHE A 149 7.81 5.22 -23.35
C PHE A 149 7.52 4.81 -24.78
N GLY A 150 6.90 3.64 -24.97
CA GLY A 150 6.55 3.12 -26.30
C GLY A 150 5.23 3.65 -26.85
N LYS A 151 4.33 4.10 -25.97
CA LYS A 151 2.91 4.36 -26.27
C LYS A 151 2.58 5.85 -26.39
N ALA A 152 1.38 6.16 -26.89
CA ALA A 152 0.99 7.53 -27.25
C ALA A 152 0.84 8.49 -26.05
N ARG A 153 0.46 7.96 -24.88
CA ARG A 153 0.28 8.73 -23.65
C ARG A 153 1.24 8.24 -22.58
N VAL A 154 1.71 9.16 -21.75
CA VAL A 154 2.50 8.87 -20.55
C VAL A 154 1.73 9.34 -19.32
N VAL A 155 1.41 8.41 -18.44
CA VAL A 155 0.85 8.69 -17.12
C VAL A 155 1.99 8.80 -16.13
N VAL A 156 2.02 9.87 -15.35
CA VAL A 156 3.01 10.07 -14.28
C VAL A 156 2.27 10.24 -12.98
N VAL A 157 2.47 9.30 -12.05
CA VAL A 157 2.02 9.41 -10.66
C VAL A 157 3.10 10.13 -9.86
N LYS A 158 2.68 11.05 -9.00
CA LYS A 158 3.56 11.88 -8.18
C LYS A 158 3.08 11.90 -6.73
N SER A 159 4.03 12.10 -5.82
CA SER A 159 3.73 12.35 -4.42
C SER A 159 2.93 13.64 -4.24
N GLN A 160 2.42 13.85 -3.03
CA GLN A 160 1.72 15.09 -2.66
C GLN A 160 2.61 16.33 -2.87
N MET A 161 3.91 16.21 -2.64
CA MET A 161 4.90 17.27 -2.87
C MET A 161 5.35 17.40 -4.34
N GLY A 162 4.83 16.55 -5.23
CA GLY A 162 5.06 16.64 -6.67
C GLY A 162 6.27 15.86 -7.17
N SER A 163 6.95 15.09 -6.32
CA SER A 163 8.03 14.18 -6.74
C SER A 163 7.47 13.06 -7.62
N PRO A 164 8.03 12.79 -8.81
CA PRO A 164 7.62 11.64 -9.62
C PRO A 164 7.84 10.32 -8.88
N ILE A 165 6.85 9.43 -8.90
CA ILE A 165 6.89 8.11 -8.24
C ILE A 165 6.99 7.00 -9.28
N GLU A 166 6.00 6.92 -10.17
CA GLU A 166 5.89 5.90 -11.21
C GLU A 166 5.41 6.56 -12.51
N ALA A 167 5.88 6.05 -13.64
CA ALA A 167 5.37 6.43 -14.95
C ALA A 167 5.05 5.22 -15.83
N PHE A 168 3.95 5.33 -16.56
CA PHE A 168 3.34 4.27 -17.37
C PHE A 168 3.08 4.79 -18.78
N GLY A 169 3.33 3.95 -19.78
CA GLY A 169 2.85 4.18 -21.15
C GLY A 169 1.45 3.60 -21.35
N GLY A 170 0.57 4.34 -22.02
CA GLY A 170 -0.75 3.88 -22.48
C GLY A 170 -1.13 4.42 -23.86
N ASN A 171 -1.92 3.67 -24.63
CA ASN A 171 -2.55 4.18 -25.86
C ASN A 171 -3.97 4.71 -25.57
N ASP A 172 -4.72 3.98 -24.75
CA ASP A 172 -6.02 4.41 -24.25
C ASP A 172 -5.92 4.71 -22.75
N VAL A 173 -6.05 5.98 -22.38
CA VAL A 173 -5.89 6.45 -21.01
C VAL A 173 -7.02 7.41 -20.63
N TYR A 174 -7.71 7.09 -19.55
CA TYR A 174 -8.73 7.95 -18.95
C TYR A 174 -8.73 7.83 -17.43
N TRP A 175 -9.40 8.76 -16.75
CA TRP A 175 -9.49 8.78 -15.30
C TRP A 175 -10.91 9.06 -14.83
N LYS A 176 -11.23 8.62 -13.61
CA LYS A 176 -12.42 9.01 -12.87
C LYS A 176 -12.10 9.16 -11.38
N VAL A 177 -12.72 10.13 -10.73
CA VAL A 177 -12.75 10.16 -9.26
C VAL A 177 -13.69 9.05 -8.80
N CYS A 178 -13.30 8.33 -7.76
CA CYS A 178 -14.14 7.28 -7.18
C CYS A 178 -15.02 7.92 -6.11
N ASP A 179 -16.34 7.89 -6.32
CA ASP A 179 -17.31 8.46 -5.38
C ASP A 179 -17.46 7.61 -4.10
N ASP A 180 -17.12 6.34 -4.20
CA ASP A 180 -17.25 5.30 -3.17
C ASP A 180 -15.95 5.04 -2.40
N LEU A 181 -14.85 5.72 -2.75
CA LEU A 181 -13.53 5.55 -2.12
C LEU A 181 -12.99 6.88 -1.59
N PRO A 182 -12.24 6.88 -0.48
CA PRO A 182 -11.78 8.11 0.16
C PRO A 182 -10.72 8.82 -0.70
N LYS A 183 -11.05 9.96 -1.32
CA LYS A 183 -10.09 10.80 -2.09
C LYS A 183 -9.20 9.98 -3.05
N THR A 184 -9.82 9.03 -3.74
CA THR A 184 -9.13 8.10 -4.64
C THR A 184 -9.51 8.40 -6.09
N THR A 185 -8.51 8.43 -6.97
CA THR A 185 -8.69 8.52 -8.42
C THR A 185 -8.36 7.17 -9.04
N LYS A 186 -9.24 6.67 -9.92
CA LYS A 186 -8.97 5.52 -10.77
C LYS A 186 -8.50 6.03 -12.13
N LEU A 187 -7.31 5.61 -12.54
CA LEU A 187 -6.85 5.70 -13.91
C LEU A 187 -7.03 4.34 -14.59
N MET A 188 -7.39 4.38 -15.86
CA MET A 188 -7.45 3.22 -16.73
C MET A 188 -6.39 3.39 -17.79
N ILE A 189 -5.50 2.41 -17.92
CA ILE A 189 -4.38 2.40 -18.86
C ILE A 189 -4.48 1.12 -19.67
N ASP A 190 -4.85 1.23 -20.95
CA ASP A 190 -5.04 0.10 -21.86
C ASP A 190 -5.93 -1.02 -21.28
N GLY A 191 -6.99 -0.63 -20.56
CA GLY A 191 -7.94 -1.56 -19.94
C GLY A 191 -7.54 -2.08 -18.56
N LYS A 192 -6.37 -1.71 -18.02
CA LYS A 192 -5.91 -2.06 -16.66
C LYS A 192 -6.13 -0.90 -15.69
N ALA A 193 -6.53 -1.24 -14.46
CA ALA A 193 -6.80 -0.26 -13.42
C ALA A 193 -5.54 0.14 -12.64
N LEU A 194 -5.45 1.45 -12.38
CA LEU A 194 -4.49 2.06 -11.48
C LEU A 194 -5.26 2.94 -10.50
N TYR A 195 -5.26 2.61 -9.21
CA TYR A 195 -5.87 3.48 -8.21
C TYR A 195 -4.80 4.26 -7.48
N ILE A 196 -5.04 5.54 -7.28
CA ILE A 196 -4.15 6.42 -6.55
C ILE A 196 -4.92 7.18 -5.49
N HIS A 197 -4.43 7.12 -4.25
CA HIS A 197 -4.95 7.85 -3.11
C HIS A 197 -3.93 8.89 -2.65
N ARG A 198 -4.40 10.13 -2.43
CA ARG A 198 -3.54 11.27 -2.06
C ARG A 198 -2.32 11.43 -2.97
N ALA A 199 -2.49 11.21 -4.26
CA ALA A 199 -1.44 11.38 -5.26
C ALA A 199 -1.78 12.55 -6.18
N ASN A 200 -0.73 13.16 -6.74
CA ASN A 200 -0.86 14.01 -7.90
C ASN A 200 -0.61 13.16 -9.16
N PHE A 201 -1.20 13.51 -10.29
CA PHE A 201 -0.90 12.83 -11.56
C PHE A 201 -0.92 13.76 -12.76
N GLN A 202 -0.27 13.33 -13.84
CA GLN A 202 -0.33 13.97 -15.16
C GLN A 202 -0.49 12.91 -16.24
N ILE A 203 -1.32 13.20 -17.24
CA ILE A 203 -1.42 12.41 -18.47
C ILE A 203 -0.88 13.29 -19.58
N ILE A 204 0.21 12.86 -20.20
CA ILE A 204 1.02 13.67 -21.11
C ILE A 204 0.94 13.01 -22.49
N ASP A 205 0.73 13.81 -23.53
CA ASP A 205 0.95 13.37 -24.90
C ASP A 205 2.46 13.15 -25.11
N LYS A 206 2.87 11.95 -25.56
CA LYS A 206 4.30 11.60 -25.66
C LYS A 206 5.08 12.55 -26.57
N ASP A 207 4.42 13.20 -27.54
CA ASP A 207 5.10 14.14 -28.43
C ASP A 207 5.56 15.43 -27.71
N LEU A 208 5.06 15.70 -26.50
CA LEU A 208 5.51 16.77 -25.62
C LEU A 208 6.77 16.41 -24.80
N LEU A 209 7.19 15.14 -24.80
CA LEU A 209 8.36 14.65 -24.07
C LEU A 209 9.64 14.68 -24.92
#